data_AF-A0A016BYJ8-F1
#
_entry.id   AF-A0A016BYJ8-F1
#
_cell.length_a   1.000
_cell.length_b   1.000
_cell.length_c   1.000
_cell.angle_alpha   90.00
_cell.angle_beta   90.00
_cell.angle_gamma   90.00
#
_symmetry.space_group_name_H-M   'P 1'
#
loop_
_entity.id
_entity.type
_entity.pdbx_description
1 polymer ?
#
loop_
_entity_poly.entity_id
_entity_poly.type
_entity_poly.pdbx_seq_one_letter_code
_entity_poly.pdbx_strand_id
1 'polypeptide(L)'
;MKYIIIGLGNYGHVLAEELSTLGHEVIGADLDEGRVDSIKDKIATAFVIDATDEQSLSVLPLNSVDMVIVAIGENFGASIRVVAMLKQKQVKHIYARAIDGVHKAVLEAFGLEKILTPEEDAARSLVQLLDFGTKMETFRVDSEYYVVKFNVPEKFVGYFVNELNLDEEFNLKLIGLKRSNTIKNCLGISLVEHKVVNELPEDAKIRPDDVLVCYGKYSDFQKLWKAL
;
A
#
# COMPACT_ATOMS: atom_id res chain seq x y z
N MET A 1 -3.12 -8.17 17.59
CA MET A 1 -1.69 -7.82 17.66
C MET A 1 -1.55 -6.54 18.46
N LYS A 2 -0.40 -6.35 19.11
CA LYS A 2 -0.05 -5.19 19.92
C LYS A 2 1.02 -4.37 19.21
N TYR A 3 0.76 -3.07 19.02
CA TYR A 3 1.65 -2.17 18.32
C TYR A 3 2.05 -1.00 19.22
N ILE A 4 3.29 -0.55 19.07
CA ILE A 4 3.74 0.76 19.58
C ILE A 4 4.05 1.65 18.39
N ILE A 5 3.49 2.85 18.38
CA ILE A 5 3.79 3.88 17.37
C ILE A 5 4.47 5.06 18.05
N ILE A 6 5.72 5.29 17.69
CA ILE A 6 6.54 6.39 18.20
C ILE A 6 6.57 7.51 17.15
N GLY A 7 6.00 8.66 17.50
CA GLY A 7 5.72 9.78 16.60
C GLY A 7 4.28 9.72 16.09
N LEU A 8 3.44 10.59 16.62
CA LEU A 8 2.01 10.77 16.33
C LEU A 8 1.76 12.01 15.46
N GLY A 9 2.71 12.35 14.57
CA GLY A 9 2.47 13.30 13.47
C GLY A 9 1.46 12.73 12.46
N ASN A 10 1.25 13.43 11.33
CA ASN A 10 0.20 13.09 10.35
C ASN A 10 0.11 11.60 9.99
N TYR A 11 1.25 10.97 9.68
CA TYR A 11 1.28 9.55 9.31
C TYR A 11 1.02 8.63 10.51
N GLY A 12 1.73 8.85 11.63
CA GLY A 12 1.62 8.01 12.81
C GLY A 12 0.24 8.07 13.47
N HIS A 13 -0.40 9.24 13.46
CA HIS A 13 -1.77 9.43 13.98
C HIS A 13 -2.77 8.58 13.19
N VAL A 14 -2.80 8.74 11.86
CA VAL A 14 -3.72 7.99 10.99
C VAL A 14 -3.45 6.49 11.09
N LEU A 15 -2.18 6.08 11.08
CA LEU A 15 -1.80 4.67 11.24
C LEU A 15 -2.31 4.08 12.56
N ALA A 16 -2.18 4.82 13.66
CA ALA A 16 -2.61 4.38 14.98
C ALA A 16 -4.13 4.22 15.06
N GLU A 17 -4.88 5.17 14.50
CA GLU A 17 -6.35 5.15 14.46
C GLU A 17 -6.88 4.00 13.59
N GLU A 18 -6.32 3.79 12.40
CA GLU A 18 -6.73 2.71 11.49
C GLU A 18 -6.45 1.33 12.10
N LEU A 19 -5.26 1.13 12.70
CA LEU A 19 -4.94 -0.13 13.38
C LEU A 19 -5.88 -0.39 14.56
N SER A 20 -6.20 0.65 15.34
CA SER A 20 -7.15 0.55 16.45
C SER A 20 -8.55 0.17 15.96
N THR A 21 -9.01 0.77 14.86
CA THR A 21 -10.30 0.48 14.21
C THR A 21 -10.38 -0.98 13.73
N LEU A 22 -9.27 -1.57 13.31
CA LEU A 22 -9.15 -2.99 12.95
C LEU A 22 -9.13 -3.93 14.17
N GLY A 23 -9.26 -3.40 15.39
CA GLY A 23 -9.29 -4.18 16.64
C GLY A 23 -7.91 -4.54 17.18
N HIS A 24 -6.85 -3.85 16.74
CA HIS A 24 -5.52 -4.02 17.32
C HIS A 24 -5.34 -3.15 18.57
N GLU A 25 -4.48 -3.60 19.49
CA GLU A 25 -4.12 -2.83 20.68
C GLU A 25 -2.97 -1.91 20.31
N VAL A 26 -3.22 -0.60 20.31
CA VAL A 26 -2.26 0.41 19.85
C VAL A 26 -1.85 1.30 21.02
N ILE A 27 -0.54 1.39 21.22
CA ILE A 27 0.09 2.33 22.15
C ILE A 27 0.76 3.43 21.34
N GLY A 28 0.32 4.66 21.51
CA GLY A 28 0.93 5.84 20.89
C GLY A 28 1.91 6.53 21.82
N ALA A 29 3.00 7.08 21.27
CA ALA A 29 3.95 7.91 22.00
C ALA A 29 4.40 9.11 21.16
N ASP A 30 4.32 10.31 21.70
CA ASP A 30 4.88 11.52 21.08
C ASP A 30 5.38 12.49 22.16
N LEU A 31 6.26 13.42 21.78
CA LEU A 31 6.74 14.48 22.66
C LEU A 31 5.71 15.61 22.79
N ASP A 32 4.90 15.83 21.75
CA ASP A 32 3.87 16.86 21.70
C ASP A 32 2.59 16.39 22.40
N GLU A 33 2.26 17.02 23.52
CA GLU A 33 1.06 16.74 24.32
C GLU A 33 -0.23 16.93 23.51
N GLY A 34 -0.29 17.92 22.62
CA GLY A 34 -1.46 18.15 21.78
C GLY A 34 -1.73 17.00 20.81
N ARG A 35 -0.68 16.43 20.20
CA ARG A 35 -0.79 15.25 19.34
C ARG A 35 -1.29 14.04 20.15
N VAL A 36 -0.77 13.82 21.35
CA VAL A 36 -1.19 12.73 22.25
C VAL A 36 -2.66 12.90 22.67
N ASP A 37 -3.04 14.08 23.10
CA ASP A 37 -4.40 14.38 23.54
C ASP A 37 -5.43 14.20 22.42
N SER A 38 -5.05 14.50 21.17
CA SER A 38 -5.95 14.35 20.02
C SER A 38 -6.30 12.90 19.68
N ILE A 39 -5.49 11.93 20.12
CA ILE A 39 -5.66 10.51 19.76
C ILE A 39 -6.00 9.60 20.94
N LYS A 40 -5.82 10.06 22.19
CA LYS A 40 -5.95 9.21 23.39
C LYS A 40 -7.29 8.47 23.51
N ASP A 41 -8.37 9.04 22.99
CA ASP A 41 -9.72 8.44 23.03
C ASP A 41 -9.97 7.46 21.87
N LYS A 42 -9.04 7.38 20.91
CA LYS A 42 -9.15 6.54 19.70
C LYS A 42 -8.29 5.28 19.75
N ILE A 43 -7.32 5.22 20.67
CA ILE A 43 -6.36 4.11 20.81
C ILE A 43 -6.33 3.59 22.24
N ALA A 44 -5.70 2.44 22.46
CA ALA A 44 -5.72 1.79 23.78
C ALA A 44 -4.99 2.62 24.85
N THR A 45 -3.84 3.22 24.49
CA THR A 45 -3.09 4.09 25.41
C THR A 45 -2.24 5.07 24.61
N ALA A 46 -2.09 6.30 25.09
CA ALA A 46 -1.20 7.30 24.51
C ALA A 46 -0.32 7.93 25.61
N PHE A 47 0.98 8.08 25.34
CA PHE A 47 1.96 8.61 26.28
C PHE A 47 2.63 9.87 25.73
N VAL A 48 2.74 10.91 26.57
CA VAL A 48 3.61 12.06 26.31
C VAL A 48 5.01 11.71 26.80
N ILE A 49 5.93 11.36 25.89
CA ILE A 49 7.31 11.00 26.24
C ILE A 49 8.31 11.48 25.19
N ASP A 50 9.52 11.82 25.65
CA ASP A 50 10.68 11.95 24.77
C ASP A 50 11.26 10.57 24.50
N ALA A 51 10.93 10.00 23.33
CA ALA A 51 11.46 8.70 22.94
C ALA A 51 12.99 8.71 22.70
N THR A 52 13.63 9.87 22.60
CA THR A 52 15.09 9.98 22.47
C THR A 52 15.82 9.83 23.81
N ASP A 53 15.09 9.95 24.92
CA ASP A 53 15.58 9.66 26.27
C ASP A 53 15.36 8.18 26.62
N GLU A 54 16.42 7.51 27.08
CA GLU A 54 16.38 6.07 27.33
C GLU A 54 15.46 5.71 28.50
N GLN A 55 15.44 6.54 29.55
CA GLN A 55 14.60 6.29 30.72
C GLN A 55 13.13 6.41 30.36
N SER A 56 12.79 7.46 29.61
CA SER A 56 11.44 7.70 29.08
C SER A 56 10.99 6.59 28.14
N LEU A 57 11.84 6.15 27.22
CA LEU A 57 11.52 5.05 26.30
C LEU A 57 11.28 3.72 27.04
N SER A 58 11.94 3.51 28.18
CA SER A 58 11.81 2.28 28.98
C SER A 58 10.47 2.16 29.72
N VAL A 59 9.65 3.22 29.75
CA VAL A 59 8.26 3.18 30.25
C VAL A 59 7.36 2.40 29.30
N LEU A 60 7.68 2.40 28.01
CA LEU A 60 6.91 1.65 27.02
C LEU A 60 7.13 0.14 27.17
N PRO A 61 6.09 -0.68 26.99
CA PRO A 61 6.18 -2.11 27.22
C PRO A 61 6.75 -2.86 25.99
N LEU A 62 7.96 -2.45 25.56
CA LEU A 62 8.64 -2.86 24.33
C LEU A 62 8.79 -4.38 24.16
N ASN A 63 8.89 -5.14 25.25
CA ASN A 63 9.05 -6.59 25.25
C ASN A 63 7.72 -7.37 25.12
N SER A 64 6.59 -6.68 25.28
CA SER A 64 5.26 -7.29 25.28
C SER A 64 4.46 -7.01 24.00
N VAL A 65 5.05 -6.27 23.07
CA VAL A 65 4.40 -5.89 21.81
C VAL A 65 4.94 -6.71 20.64
N ASP A 66 4.11 -6.84 19.62
CA ASP A 66 4.46 -7.59 18.42
C ASP A 66 5.36 -6.76 17.51
N MET A 67 5.16 -5.44 17.45
CA MET A 67 5.89 -4.55 16.55
C MET A 67 5.98 -3.12 17.08
N VAL A 68 7.12 -2.47 16.85
CA VAL A 68 7.32 -1.04 17.10
C VAL A 68 7.51 -0.32 15.77
N ILE A 69 6.75 0.76 15.57
CA ILE A 69 6.78 1.58 14.36
C ILE A 69 7.29 2.98 14.75
N VAL A 70 8.46 3.35 14.23
CA VAL A 70 9.06 4.68 14.41
C VAL A 70 8.60 5.57 13.25
N ALA A 71 7.62 6.43 13.50
CA ALA A 71 7.01 7.34 12.52
C ALA A 71 7.51 8.80 12.62
N ILE A 72 8.63 9.02 13.32
CA ILE A 72 9.28 10.33 13.44
C ILE A 72 9.83 10.78 12.08
N GLY A 73 9.29 11.88 11.55
CA GLY A 73 9.73 12.47 10.28
C GLY A 73 10.46 13.81 10.43
N GLU A 74 10.12 14.61 11.43
CA GLU A 74 10.62 16.00 11.54
C GLU A 74 12.08 16.09 12.01
N ASN A 75 12.61 15.05 12.63
CA ASN A 75 13.97 15.02 13.16
C ASN A 75 14.67 13.70 12.83
N PHE A 76 15.59 13.77 11.85
CA PHE A 76 16.44 12.67 11.43
C PHE A 76 17.21 12.04 12.61
N GLY A 77 17.84 12.87 13.45
CA GLY A 77 18.66 12.40 14.57
C GLY A 77 17.83 11.67 15.62
N ALA A 78 16.63 12.16 15.90
CA ALA A 78 15.69 11.51 16.81
C ALA A 78 15.25 10.14 16.29
N SER A 79 14.85 10.04 15.02
CA SER A 79 14.47 8.78 14.38
C SER A 79 15.58 7.72 14.51
N ILE A 80 16.80 8.04 14.09
CA ILE A 80 17.94 7.12 14.15
C ILE A 80 18.27 6.73 15.60
N ARG A 81 18.25 7.68 16.53
CA ARG A 81 18.55 7.43 17.95
C ARG A 81 17.53 6.47 18.57
N VAL A 82 16.24 6.69 18.31
CA VAL A 82 15.17 5.79 18.77
C VAL A 82 15.37 4.38 18.22
N VAL A 83 15.59 4.24 16.91
CA VAL A 83 15.82 2.94 16.27
C VAL A 83 17.03 2.22 16.88
N ALA A 84 18.13 2.94 17.13
CA ALA A 84 19.32 2.37 17.75
C ALA A 84 19.02 1.84 19.17
N MET A 85 18.27 2.59 19.99
CA MET A 85 17.87 2.16 21.33
C MET A 85 16.92 0.95 21.30
N LEU A 86 15.97 0.90 20.35
CA LEU A 86 15.09 -0.26 20.18
C LEU A 86 15.87 -1.52 19.80
N LYS A 87 16.89 -1.40 18.94
CA LYS A 87 17.79 -2.51 18.60
C LYS A 87 18.62 -2.97 19.81
N GLN A 88 19.15 -2.04 20.60
CA GLN A 88 19.87 -2.36 21.84
C GLN A 88 18.98 -3.10 22.85
N LYS A 89 17.70 -2.71 22.95
CA LYS A 89 16.68 -3.37 23.78
C LYS A 89 16.10 -4.64 23.15
N GLN A 90 16.66 -5.10 22.02
CA GLN A 90 16.31 -6.37 21.36
C GLN A 90 14.83 -6.48 20.96
N VAL A 91 14.22 -5.36 20.57
CA VAL A 91 12.85 -5.37 20.03
C VAL A 91 12.82 -6.22 18.74
N LYS A 92 11.88 -7.17 18.69
CA LYS A 92 11.82 -8.20 17.63
C LYS A 92 11.55 -7.62 16.24
N HIS A 93 10.50 -6.81 16.12
CA HIS A 93 10.06 -6.25 14.85
C HIS A 93 10.02 -4.72 14.94
N ILE A 94 10.81 -4.07 14.10
CA ILE A 94 10.96 -2.60 14.06
C ILE A 94 10.76 -2.13 12.63
N TYR A 95 9.75 -1.28 12.43
CA TYR A 95 9.54 -0.54 11.20
C TYR A 95 9.90 0.93 11.45
N ALA A 96 10.52 1.59 10.48
CA ALA A 96 10.90 2.99 10.63
C ALA A 96 10.60 3.79 9.35
N ARG A 97 10.16 5.03 9.53
CA ARG A 97 9.90 5.97 8.44
C ARG A 97 11.20 6.67 8.03
N ALA A 98 11.52 6.60 6.74
CA ALA A 98 12.51 7.45 6.10
C ALA A 98 11.84 8.67 5.48
N ILE A 99 12.51 9.82 5.53
CA ILE A 99 12.05 11.08 4.91
C ILE A 99 12.78 11.41 3.61
N ASP A 100 13.94 10.80 3.39
CA ASP A 100 14.76 10.96 2.21
C ASP A 100 15.64 9.71 2.00
N GLY A 101 16.36 9.68 0.89
CA GLY A 101 17.23 8.56 0.53
C GLY A 101 18.42 8.35 1.46
N VAL A 102 18.95 9.40 2.09
CA VAL A 102 20.08 9.29 3.02
C VAL A 102 19.61 8.65 4.32
N HIS A 103 18.46 9.09 4.85
CA HIS A 103 17.81 8.50 6.01
C HIS A 103 17.46 7.04 5.78
N LYS A 104 16.92 6.72 4.60
CA LYS A 104 16.66 5.34 4.21
C LYS A 104 17.92 4.48 4.26
N ALA A 105 19.02 4.92 3.62
CA ALA A 105 20.27 4.16 3.60
C ALA A 105 20.84 3.92 5.01
N VAL A 106 20.73 4.90 5.92
CA VAL A 106 21.15 4.73 7.31
C VAL A 106 20.27 3.71 8.04
N LEU A 107 18.94 3.77 7.86
CA LEU A 107 18.01 2.80 8.43
C LEU A 107 18.22 1.38 7.89
N GLU A 108 18.59 1.24 6.62
CA GLU A 108 18.95 -0.06 6.00
C GLU A 108 20.15 -0.70 6.70
N ALA A 109 21.15 0.11 7.11
CA ALA A 109 22.32 -0.39 7.84
C ALA A 109 21.98 -0.99 9.22
N PHE A 110 20.83 -0.65 9.81
CA PHE A 110 20.35 -1.28 11.05
C PHE A 110 19.67 -2.65 10.82
N GLY A 111 19.49 -3.07 9.55
CA GLY A 111 18.80 -4.31 9.21
C GLY A 111 17.36 -4.32 9.74
N LEU A 112 16.61 -3.26 9.43
CA LEU A 112 15.18 -3.20 9.73
C LEU A 112 14.39 -4.10 8.77
N GLU A 113 13.31 -4.69 9.26
CA GLU A 113 12.45 -5.57 8.45
C GLU A 113 11.73 -4.77 7.35
N LYS A 114 11.33 -3.54 7.67
CA LYS A 114 10.70 -2.64 6.71
C LYS A 114 11.06 -1.19 7.00
N ILE A 115 11.36 -0.47 5.92
CA ILE A 115 11.48 0.99 5.93
C ILE A 115 10.31 1.55 5.16
N LEU A 116 9.64 2.52 5.76
CA LEU A 116 8.44 3.16 5.25
C LEU A 116 8.84 4.46 4.55
N THR A 117 8.26 4.71 3.38
CA THR A 117 8.44 5.97 2.61
C THR A 117 7.07 6.50 2.20
N PRO A 118 6.24 6.98 3.17
CA PRO A 118 4.83 7.28 2.93
C PRO A 118 4.61 8.27 1.78
N GLU A 119 5.43 9.31 1.70
CA GLU A 119 5.33 10.34 0.67
C GLU A 119 5.66 9.81 -0.72
N GLU A 120 6.73 9.03 -0.86
CA GLU A 120 7.09 8.40 -2.14
C GLU A 120 6.02 7.40 -2.59
N ASP A 121 5.48 6.62 -1.67
CA ASP A 121 4.44 5.64 -1.96
C ASP A 121 3.12 6.33 -2.34
N ALA A 122 2.74 7.41 -1.64
CA ALA A 122 1.57 8.21 -1.97
C ALA A 122 1.72 8.90 -3.34
N ALA A 123 2.86 9.53 -3.60
CA ALA A 123 3.14 10.18 -4.87
C ALA A 123 3.14 9.18 -6.03
N ARG A 124 3.78 8.01 -5.86
CA ARG A 124 3.79 6.94 -6.86
C ARG A 124 2.37 6.44 -7.15
N SER A 125 1.55 6.28 -6.12
CA SER A 125 0.14 5.87 -6.26
C SER A 125 -0.67 6.90 -7.05
N LEU A 126 -0.46 8.20 -6.79
CA LEU A 126 -1.11 9.28 -7.54
C LEU A 126 -0.64 9.33 -9.00
N VAL A 127 0.66 9.17 -9.26
CA VAL A 127 1.20 9.12 -10.63
C VAL A 127 0.55 7.99 -11.41
N GLN A 128 0.41 6.79 -10.82
CA GLN A 128 -0.26 5.67 -11.46
C GLN A 128 -1.73 5.98 -11.77
N LEU A 129 -2.46 6.61 -10.84
CA LEU A 129 -3.83 7.03 -11.06
C LEU A 129 -3.95 8.05 -12.22
N LEU A 130 -2.99 8.96 -12.35
CA LEU A 130 -3.01 10.00 -13.38
C LEU A 130 -2.55 9.49 -14.76
N ASP A 131 -1.52 8.65 -14.82
CA ASP A 131 -0.96 8.10 -16.07
C ASP A 131 -1.97 7.16 -16.76
N PHE A 132 -2.68 6.38 -15.96
CA PHE A 132 -3.65 5.40 -16.46
C PHE A 132 -5.11 5.90 -16.47
N GLY A 133 -5.39 7.04 -15.83
CA GLY A 133 -6.74 7.58 -15.66
C GLY A 133 -7.60 6.75 -14.70
N THR A 134 -8.80 7.27 -14.37
CA THR A 134 -9.69 6.69 -13.33
C THR A 134 -10.31 5.33 -13.68
N LYS A 135 -9.93 4.73 -14.81
CA LYS A 135 -10.45 3.43 -15.29
C LYS A 135 -9.46 2.29 -15.10
N MET A 136 -8.36 2.52 -14.40
CA MET A 136 -7.34 1.50 -14.18
C MET A 136 -6.95 1.39 -12.72
N GLU A 137 -6.76 0.16 -12.27
CA GLU A 137 -6.31 -0.18 -10.94
C GLU A 137 -4.99 -0.94 -11.08
N THR A 138 -3.95 -0.46 -10.39
CA THR A 138 -2.62 -1.05 -10.41
C THR A 138 -2.34 -1.73 -9.07
N PHE A 139 -1.71 -2.90 -9.14
CA PHE A 139 -1.16 -3.59 -7.98
C PHE A 139 0.32 -3.84 -8.24
N ARG A 140 1.17 -3.26 -7.39
CA ARG A 140 2.63 -3.41 -7.50
C ARG A 140 3.06 -4.76 -6.95
N VAL A 141 3.74 -5.56 -7.77
CA VAL A 141 4.36 -6.82 -7.34
C VAL A 141 5.77 -6.53 -6.81
N ASP A 142 6.58 -5.75 -7.54
CA ASP A 142 7.88 -5.28 -7.10
C ASP A 142 8.26 -3.91 -7.72
N SER A 143 9.54 -3.53 -7.71
CA SER A 143 10.00 -2.26 -8.29
C SER A 143 9.71 -2.10 -9.79
N GLU A 144 9.66 -3.20 -10.55
CA GLU A 144 9.50 -3.20 -12.01
C GLU A 144 8.16 -3.80 -12.47
N TYR A 145 7.63 -4.80 -11.75
CA TYR A 145 6.48 -5.61 -12.15
C TYR A 145 5.19 -5.20 -11.47
N TYR A 146 4.13 -5.22 -12.27
CA TYR A 146 2.78 -4.78 -11.89
C TYR A 146 1.72 -5.74 -12.42
N VAL A 147 0.63 -5.83 -11.68
CA VAL A 147 -0.65 -6.31 -12.18
C VAL A 147 -1.51 -5.08 -12.44
N VAL A 148 -1.98 -4.90 -13.67
CA VAL A 148 -2.80 -3.76 -14.08
C VAL A 148 -4.15 -4.26 -14.54
N LYS A 149 -5.20 -3.75 -13.91
CA LYS A 149 -6.59 -3.93 -14.30
C LYS A 149 -7.04 -2.68 -15.04
N PHE A 150 -7.56 -2.82 -16.25
CA PHE A 150 -7.96 -1.68 -17.08
C PHE A 150 -9.13 -2.02 -17.99
N ASN A 151 -9.96 -1.02 -18.30
CA ASN A 151 -11.00 -1.17 -19.32
C ASN A 151 -10.37 -1.46 -20.68
N VAL A 152 -10.97 -2.39 -21.42
CA VAL A 152 -10.58 -2.71 -22.78
C VAL A 152 -10.53 -1.42 -23.63
N PRO A 153 -9.41 -1.15 -24.32
CA PRO A 153 -9.32 -0.07 -25.31
C PRO A 153 -10.28 -0.32 -26.49
N GLU A 154 -10.85 0.74 -27.07
CA GLU A 154 -11.78 0.59 -28.22
C GLU A 154 -11.17 -0.21 -29.38
N LYS A 155 -9.86 -0.07 -29.62
CA LYS A 155 -9.12 -0.83 -30.64
C LYS A 155 -9.15 -2.35 -30.42
N PHE A 156 -9.36 -2.83 -29.20
CA PHE A 156 -9.39 -4.26 -28.87
C PHE A 156 -10.80 -4.84 -28.94
N VAL A 157 -11.84 -4.01 -29.05
CA VAL A 157 -13.22 -4.47 -29.13
C VAL A 157 -13.44 -5.25 -30.43
N GLY A 158 -14.02 -6.45 -30.32
CA GLY A 158 -14.33 -7.31 -31.45
C GLY A 158 -13.23 -8.31 -31.82
N TYR A 159 -11.99 -8.09 -31.37
CA TYR A 159 -10.91 -9.08 -31.46
C TYR A 159 -11.18 -10.27 -30.52
N PHE A 160 -10.62 -11.42 -30.89
CA PHE A 160 -10.57 -12.58 -30.01
C PHE A 160 -9.43 -12.45 -28.98
N VAL A 161 -9.57 -13.10 -27.82
CA VAL A 161 -8.55 -13.05 -26.76
C VAL A 161 -7.17 -13.49 -27.27
N ASN A 162 -7.11 -14.52 -28.09
CA ASN A 162 -5.87 -15.00 -28.71
C ASN A 162 -5.29 -14.05 -29.77
N GLU A 163 -6.08 -13.15 -30.34
CA GLU A 163 -5.61 -12.17 -31.33
C GLU A 163 -5.00 -10.93 -30.69
N LEU A 164 -5.18 -10.73 -29.38
CA LEU A 164 -4.61 -9.57 -28.69
C LEU A 164 -3.08 -9.61 -28.61
N ASN A 165 -2.47 -10.79 -28.75
CA ASN A 165 -1.01 -11.03 -28.76
C ASN A 165 -0.22 -10.26 -27.68
N LEU A 166 -0.82 -10.07 -26.50
CA LEU A 166 -0.24 -9.23 -25.43
C LEU A 166 1.10 -9.75 -24.94
N ASP A 167 1.28 -11.08 -24.90
CA ASP A 167 2.53 -11.71 -24.46
C ASP A 167 3.62 -11.56 -25.52
N GLU A 168 3.29 -11.80 -26.79
CA GLU A 168 4.27 -11.76 -27.89
C GLU A 168 4.68 -10.34 -28.28
N GLU A 169 3.73 -9.41 -28.39
CA GLU A 169 4.00 -8.03 -28.83
C GLU A 169 4.48 -7.12 -27.70
N PHE A 170 3.94 -7.32 -26.49
CA PHE A 170 4.16 -6.40 -25.37
C PHE A 170 4.83 -7.06 -24.16
N ASN A 171 5.05 -8.38 -24.13
CA ASN A 171 5.49 -9.12 -22.92
C ASN A 171 4.54 -8.96 -21.73
N LEU A 172 3.24 -8.82 -22.01
CA LEU A 172 2.19 -8.70 -21.01
C LEU A 172 1.36 -9.97 -20.94
N LYS A 173 1.28 -10.58 -19.77
CA LYS A 173 0.49 -11.80 -19.54
C LYS A 173 -0.93 -11.45 -19.14
N LEU A 174 -1.91 -11.90 -19.89
CA LEU A 174 -3.32 -11.79 -19.49
C LEU A 174 -3.60 -12.75 -18.32
N ILE A 175 -3.98 -12.21 -17.18
CA ILE A 175 -4.34 -12.96 -15.97
C ILE A 175 -5.84 -13.27 -15.96
N GLY A 176 -6.67 -12.32 -16.40
CA GLY A 176 -8.11 -12.46 -16.31
C GLY A 176 -8.88 -11.42 -17.11
N LEU A 177 -10.13 -11.76 -17.37
CA LEU A 177 -11.12 -10.88 -17.99
C LEU A 177 -12.30 -10.76 -17.02
N LYS A 178 -12.72 -9.52 -16.74
CA LYS A 178 -13.93 -9.23 -15.98
C LYS A 178 -14.97 -8.68 -16.95
N ARG A 179 -16.14 -9.31 -16.96
CA ARG A 179 -17.23 -8.98 -17.87
C ARG A 179 -18.46 -8.51 -17.11
N SER A 180 -19.06 -7.44 -17.62
CA SER A 180 -20.34 -6.91 -17.15
C SER A 180 -21.46 -7.76 -17.74
N ASN A 181 -22.23 -8.45 -16.90
CA ASN A 181 -23.40 -9.21 -17.31
C ASN A 181 -24.65 -8.54 -16.74
N THR A 182 -25.69 -8.45 -17.57
CA THR A 182 -27.02 -8.05 -17.08
C THR A 182 -27.73 -9.28 -16.52
N ILE A 183 -27.95 -9.29 -15.21
CA ILE A 183 -28.79 -10.28 -14.54
C ILE A 183 -30.16 -9.68 -14.26
N LYS A 184 -31.21 -10.50 -14.25
CA LYS A 184 -32.53 -10.08 -13.78
C LYS A 184 -32.73 -10.60 -12.37
N ASN A 185 -33.16 -9.73 -11.45
CA ASN A 185 -33.58 -10.18 -10.13
C ASN A 185 -34.96 -10.87 -10.21
N CYS A 186 -35.43 -11.42 -9.07
CA CYS A 186 -36.73 -12.09 -8.98
C CYS A 186 -37.93 -11.19 -9.30
N LEU A 187 -37.72 -9.87 -9.39
CA LEU A 187 -38.73 -8.86 -9.76
C LEU A 187 -38.62 -8.44 -11.25
N GLY A 188 -37.73 -9.07 -12.02
CA GLY A 188 -37.54 -8.75 -13.44
C GLY A 188 -36.70 -7.49 -13.71
N ILE A 189 -36.13 -6.87 -12.68
CA ILE A 189 -35.27 -5.68 -12.80
C ILE A 189 -33.89 -6.11 -13.26
N SER A 190 -33.42 -5.49 -14.35
CA SER A 190 -32.06 -5.66 -14.86
C SER A 190 -31.05 -5.00 -13.93
N LEU A 191 -30.11 -5.78 -13.41
CA LEU A 191 -28.96 -5.35 -12.63
C LEU A 191 -27.69 -5.68 -13.42
N VAL A 192 -26.69 -4.80 -13.36
CA VAL A 192 -25.37 -5.07 -13.92
C VAL A 192 -24.53 -5.73 -12.83
N GLU A 193 -24.17 -6.98 -13.04
CA GLU A 193 -23.23 -7.72 -12.19
C GLU A 193 -21.94 -7.93 -12.97
N HIS A 194 -20.80 -7.66 -12.34
CA HIS A 194 -19.52 -7.94 -12.97
C HIS A 194 -18.96 -9.27 -12.46
N LYS A 195 -18.68 -10.20 -13.36
CA LYS A 195 -18.08 -11.50 -13.02
C LYS A 195 -16.72 -11.68 -13.68
N VAL A 196 -15.81 -12.32 -12.95
CA VAL A 196 -14.56 -12.80 -13.52
C VAL A 196 -14.87 -13.98 -14.44
N VAL A 197 -14.31 -13.95 -15.64
CA VAL A 197 -14.35 -15.05 -16.60
C VAL A 197 -13.21 -15.99 -16.21
N ASN A 198 -13.53 -17.03 -15.43
CA ASN A 198 -12.55 -17.93 -14.82
C ASN A 198 -11.79 -18.80 -15.83
N GLU A 199 -12.41 -19.13 -16.96
CA GLU A 199 -11.78 -19.79 -18.11
C GLU A 199 -11.85 -18.80 -19.26
N LEU A 200 -10.71 -18.23 -19.65
CA LEU A 200 -10.58 -17.37 -20.82
C LEU A 200 -10.59 -18.26 -22.07
N PRO A 201 -11.71 -18.43 -22.77
CA PRO A 201 -11.71 -19.18 -24.01
C PRO A 201 -10.88 -18.38 -25.01
N GLU A 202 -9.90 -19.01 -25.66
CA GLU A 202 -9.04 -18.35 -26.64
C GLU A 202 -9.87 -17.70 -27.78
N ASP A 203 -11.04 -18.29 -28.07
CA ASP A 203 -12.03 -17.86 -29.05
C ASP A 203 -13.11 -16.92 -28.48
N ALA A 204 -12.95 -16.40 -27.26
CA ALA A 204 -13.86 -15.40 -26.75
C ALA A 204 -13.59 -14.03 -27.38
N LYS A 205 -14.64 -13.43 -27.93
CA LYS A 205 -14.59 -12.03 -28.37
C LYS A 205 -14.59 -11.06 -27.21
N ILE A 206 -13.76 -10.05 -27.32
CA ILE A 206 -13.70 -8.90 -26.44
C ILE A 206 -14.89 -7.96 -26.71
N ARG A 207 -15.57 -7.54 -25.66
CA ARG A 207 -16.77 -6.68 -25.70
C ARG A 207 -16.47 -5.26 -25.23
N PRO A 208 -17.31 -4.27 -25.60
CA PRO A 208 -17.35 -3.01 -24.88
C PRO A 208 -17.59 -3.27 -23.38
N ASP A 209 -16.95 -2.47 -22.52
CA ASP A 209 -17.00 -2.55 -21.05
C ASP A 209 -16.38 -3.79 -20.39
N ASP A 210 -15.72 -4.64 -21.19
CA ASP A 210 -14.83 -5.65 -20.65
C ASP A 210 -13.63 -4.99 -19.94
N VAL A 211 -13.13 -5.65 -18.90
CA VAL A 211 -11.97 -5.21 -18.12
C VAL A 211 -10.92 -6.30 -18.17
N LEU A 212 -9.73 -5.98 -18.64
CA LEU A 212 -8.59 -6.90 -18.66
C LEU A 212 -7.74 -6.72 -17.41
N VAL A 213 -7.19 -7.83 -16.91
CA VAL A 213 -6.20 -7.85 -15.84
C VAL A 213 -4.96 -8.49 -16.40
N CYS A 214 -3.86 -7.73 -16.49
CA CYS A 214 -2.62 -8.19 -17.08
C CYS A 214 -1.45 -8.04 -16.10
N TYR A 215 -0.42 -8.86 -16.27
CA TYR A 215 0.83 -8.83 -15.51
C TYR A 215 2.02 -8.55 -16.43
N GLY A 216 2.93 -7.68 -16.01
CA GLY A 216 4.15 -7.39 -16.75
C GLY A 216 4.93 -6.23 -16.15
N LYS A 217 5.98 -5.78 -16.86
CA LYS A 217 6.76 -4.62 -16.42
C LYS A 217 6.00 -3.32 -16.67
N TYR A 218 6.21 -2.32 -15.81
CA TYR A 218 5.63 -0.99 -16.00
C TYR A 218 5.94 -0.39 -17.38
N SER A 219 7.19 -0.54 -17.83
CA SER A 219 7.63 -0.05 -19.14
C SER A 219 6.88 -0.70 -20.31
N ASP A 220 6.42 -1.92 -20.15
CA ASP A 220 5.72 -2.67 -21.20
C ASP A 220 4.25 -2.25 -21.30
N PHE A 221 3.61 -1.96 -20.15
CA PHE A 221 2.32 -1.26 -20.16
C PHE A 221 2.44 0.10 -20.85
N GLN A 222 3.48 0.88 -20.58
CA GLN A 222 3.68 2.15 -21.30
C GLN A 222 3.83 1.98 -22.82
N LYS A 223 4.42 0.88 -23.30
CA LYS A 223 4.49 0.58 -24.74
C LYS A 223 3.11 0.28 -25.32
N LEU A 224 2.33 -0.55 -24.63
CA LEU A 224 0.95 -0.87 -25.02
C LEU A 224 0.13 0.41 -25.18
N TRP A 225 0.14 1.31 -24.18
CA TRP A 225 -0.62 2.55 -24.23
C TRP A 225 -0.18 3.54 -25.31
N LYS A 226 1.07 3.49 -25.74
CA LYS A 226 1.56 4.31 -26.87
C LYS A 226 1.15 3.74 -28.23
N ALA A 227 0.86 2.44 -28.32
CA ALA A 227 0.40 1.79 -29.54
C ALA A 227 -1.14 1.89 -29.73
N LEU A 228 -1.87 2.02 -28.61
CA LEU A 228 -3.30 2.28 -28.55
C LEU A 228 -3.66 3.71 -28.97
#